data_AF-A0AAE3AB64-F1
#
_entry.id   AF-A0AAE3AB64-F1
#
_cell.length_a   1.000
_cell.length_b   1.000
_cell.length_c   1.000
_cell.angle_alpha   90.00
_cell.angle_beta   90.00
_cell.angle_gamma   90.00
#
_symmetry.space_group_name_H-M   'P 1'
#
loop_
_entity.id
_entity.type
_entity.pdbx_description
1 polymer ?
#
loop_
_entity_poly.entity_id
_entity_poly.type
_entity_poly.pdbx_seq_one_letter_code
_entity_poly.pdbx_strand_id
1 'polypeptide(L)'
;MRDPYQVLGIPSTATDEEVKKAYRNLARKYHPDNYHDNPLEDLAQERMKEINEAYETIRNQRKAAQSGGQSGYGAGYNPGYGAGYNPGYSGAYGAAWQRIRLAISQGNLNLAEELLNAQTDHNGEWNFLKGAVCYKRGWMDEARRYYETAVQMDPGNAEYQRALDMINGNGAAYRPNGYGHVSTGSCAGDNCTSLCAACACMNCLFGGGGYYFCC
;
A
#
# COMPACT_ATOMS: atom_id res chain seq x y z
N MET A 1 34.57 -6.53 -7.92
CA MET A 1 33.34 -7.17 -7.42
C MET A 1 33.75 -8.44 -6.70
N ARG A 2 33.61 -8.49 -5.36
CA ARG A 2 33.86 -9.74 -4.61
C ARG A 2 32.65 -10.64 -4.81
N ASP A 3 32.88 -11.93 -5.06
CA ASP A 3 31.80 -12.90 -5.23
C ASP A 3 31.06 -13.05 -3.90
N PRO A 4 29.74 -12.79 -3.82
CA PRO A 4 28.99 -12.82 -2.57
C PRO A 4 29.00 -14.21 -1.91
N TYR A 5 29.17 -15.29 -2.68
CA TYR A 5 29.32 -16.64 -2.15
C TYR A 5 30.68 -16.82 -1.45
N GLN A 6 31.74 -16.21 -1.99
CA GLN A 6 33.07 -16.22 -1.36
C GLN A 6 33.12 -15.40 -0.08
N VAL A 7 32.40 -14.27 -0.01
CA VAL A 7 32.31 -13.43 1.20
C VAL A 7 31.65 -14.19 2.36
N LEU A 8 30.64 -15.00 2.07
CA LEU A 8 29.97 -15.85 3.06
C LEU A 8 30.69 -17.18 3.31
N GLY A 9 31.75 -17.50 2.55
CA GLY A 9 32.51 -18.73 2.67
C GLY A 9 31.74 -20.00 2.28
N ILE A 10 30.80 -19.87 1.35
CA ILE A 10 29.92 -20.96 0.90
C ILE A 10 30.08 -21.20 -0.61
N PRO A 11 29.85 -22.42 -1.10
CA PRO A 11 29.82 -22.67 -2.53
C PRO A 11 28.62 -21.97 -3.19
N SER A 12 28.75 -21.62 -4.47
CA SER A 12 27.66 -21.04 -5.27
C SER A 12 26.43 -21.96 -5.40
N THR A 13 26.60 -23.26 -5.13
CA THR A 13 25.57 -24.29 -5.10
C THR A 13 24.87 -24.43 -3.74
N ALA A 14 25.27 -23.66 -2.72
CA ALA A 14 24.74 -23.81 -1.36
C ALA A 14 23.21 -23.62 -1.31
N THR A 15 22.51 -24.31 -0.44
CA THR A 15 21.06 -24.12 -0.23
C THR A 15 20.76 -22.85 0.57
N ASP A 16 19.52 -22.35 0.53
CA ASP A 16 19.11 -21.15 1.28
C ASP A 16 19.33 -21.31 2.80
N GLU A 17 19.22 -22.54 3.28
CA GLU A 17 19.47 -22.88 4.67
C GLU A 17 20.95 -22.74 5.03
N GLU A 18 21.84 -23.19 4.15
CA GLU A 18 23.29 -23.04 4.31
C GLU A 18 23.72 -21.58 4.24
N VAL A 19 23.14 -20.79 3.33
CA VAL A 19 23.36 -19.34 3.23
C VAL A 19 22.95 -18.66 4.54
N LYS A 20 21.76 -18.96 5.06
CA LYS A 20 21.28 -18.42 6.35
C LYS A 20 22.11 -18.89 7.55
N LYS A 21 22.65 -20.11 7.50
CA LYS A 21 23.49 -20.66 8.58
C LYS A 21 24.87 -20.01 8.59
N ALA A 22 25.49 -19.84 7.42
CA ALA A 22 26.77 -19.15 7.25
C ALA A 22 26.66 -17.69 7.70
N TYR A 23 25.60 -16.98 7.25
CA TYR A 23 25.31 -15.62 7.69
C TYR A 23 25.21 -15.52 9.22
N ARG A 24 24.41 -16.38 9.87
CA ARG A 24 24.25 -16.37 11.34
C ARG A 24 25.54 -16.67 12.10
N ASN A 25 26.43 -17.49 11.54
CA ASN A 25 27.73 -17.78 12.15
C ASN A 25 28.71 -16.60 12.00
N LEU A 26 28.73 -15.96 10.83
CA LEU A 26 29.57 -14.78 10.57
C LEU A 26 29.08 -13.56 11.35
N ALA A 27 27.78 -13.33 11.41
CA ALA A 27 27.18 -12.25 12.19
C ALA A 27 27.46 -12.39 13.70
N ARG A 28 27.47 -13.62 14.24
CA ARG A 28 27.92 -13.86 15.63
C ARG A 28 29.42 -13.61 15.81
N LYS A 29 30.24 -13.93 14.81
CA LYS A 29 31.70 -13.77 14.87
C LYS A 29 32.15 -12.30 14.77
N TYR A 30 31.39 -11.46 14.07
CA TYR A 30 31.66 -10.04 13.87
C TYR A 30 30.65 -9.13 14.58
N HIS A 31 29.92 -9.66 15.58
CA HIS A 31 28.94 -8.87 16.32
C HIS A 31 29.65 -7.73 17.08
N PRO A 32 29.12 -6.49 17.05
CA PRO A 32 29.76 -5.34 17.70
C PRO A 32 29.96 -5.55 19.21
N ASP A 33 29.08 -6.33 19.85
CA ASP A 33 29.17 -6.72 21.26
C ASP A 33 30.45 -7.53 21.60
N ASN A 34 31.04 -8.22 20.61
CA ASN A 34 32.24 -9.03 20.79
C ASN A 34 33.55 -8.23 20.60
N TYR A 35 33.47 -6.98 20.12
CA TYR A 35 34.61 -6.11 19.81
C TYR A 35 34.52 -4.73 20.48
N HIS A 36 33.64 -4.57 21.47
CA HIS A 36 33.58 -3.35 22.27
C HIS A 36 34.97 -3.11 22.89
N ASP A 37 35.53 -1.92 22.66
CA ASP A 37 36.86 -1.48 23.13
C ASP A 37 38.11 -2.08 22.43
N ASN A 38 37.99 -2.56 21.18
CA ASN A 38 39.14 -3.05 20.40
C ASN A 38 39.41 -2.16 19.16
N PRO A 39 40.65 -1.77 18.82
CA PRO A 39 40.98 -1.03 17.59
C PRO A 39 40.63 -1.77 16.28
N LEU A 40 40.12 -2.99 16.39
CA LEU A 40 39.62 -3.83 15.29
C LEU A 40 38.10 -3.67 15.07
N GLU A 41 37.41 -2.82 15.84
CA GLU A 41 35.98 -2.55 15.71
C GLU A 41 35.63 -2.03 14.31
N ASP A 42 36.40 -1.08 13.78
CA ASP A 42 36.21 -0.54 12.42
C ASP A 42 36.30 -1.65 11.34
N LEU A 43 37.27 -2.56 11.49
CA LEU A 43 37.44 -3.71 10.62
C LEU A 43 36.30 -4.73 10.78
N ALA A 44 35.82 -4.96 12.00
CA ALA A 44 34.68 -5.85 12.25
C ALA A 44 33.39 -5.27 11.64
N GLN A 45 33.18 -3.96 11.74
CA GLN A 45 32.04 -3.26 11.16
C GLN A 45 32.08 -3.29 9.63
N GLU A 46 33.24 -3.04 9.02
CA GLU A 46 33.42 -3.15 7.58
C GLU A 46 33.14 -4.57 7.09
N ARG A 47 33.69 -5.59 7.78
CA ARG A 47 33.41 -7.00 7.47
C ARG A 47 31.93 -7.35 7.62
N MET A 48 31.27 -6.85 8.66
CA MET A 48 29.84 -7.09 8.87
C MET A 48 28.99 -6.46 7.76
N LYS A 49 29.38 -5.28 7.26
CA LYS A 49 28.75 -4.64 6.12
C LYS A 49 28.90 -5.48 4.85
N GLU A 50 30.10 -5.99 4.56
CA GLU A 50 30.35 -6.89 3.42
C GLU A 50 29.49 -8.16 3.50
N ILE A 51 29.36 -8.76 4.68
CA ILE A 51 28.56 -9.96 4.93
C ILE A 51 27.06 -9.70 4.67
N ASN A 52 26.55 -8.56 5.11
CA ASN A 52 25.16 -8.16 4.88
C ASN A 52 24.87 -7.93 3.39
N GLU A 53 25.77 -7.23 2.69
CA GLU A 53 25.66 -6.97 1.25
C GLU A 53 25.69 -8.26 0.42
N ALA A 54 26.59 -9.19 0.76
CA ALA A 54 26.67 -10.49 0.13
C ALA A 54 25.39 -11.33 0.31
N TYR A 55 24.84 -11.35 1.53
CA TYR A 55 23.61 -12.07 1.85
C TYR A 55 22.40 -11.54 1.07
N GLU A 56 22.22 -10.22 1.04
CA GLU A 56 21.13 -9.57 0.30
C GLU A 56 21.27 -9.80 -1.22
N THR A 57 22.49 -9.77 -1.75
CA THR A 57 22.75 -10.03 -3.17
C THR A 57 22.33 -11.46 -3.56
N ILE A 58 22.70 -12.47 -2.78
CA ILE A 58 22.31 -13.87 -3.04
C ILE A 58 20.80 -14.04 -2.93
N ARG A 59 20.20 -13.45 -1.89
CA ARG A 59 18.76 -13.52 -1.66
C ARG A 59 17.98 -12.91 -2.83
N ASN A 60 18.42 -11.77 -3.34
CA ASN A 60 17.81 -11.10 -4.49
C ASN A 60 18.01 -11.89 -5.78
N GLN A 61 19.21 -12.45 -6.02
CA GLN A 61 19.47 -13.32 -7.16
C GLN A 61 18.56 -14.55 -7.17
N ARG A 62 18.34 -15.19 -6.02
CA ARG A 62 17.47 -16.38 -5.91
C ARG A 62 16.00 -16.04 -6.04
N LYS A 63 15.57 -14.92 -5.46
CA LYS A 63 14.21 -14.42 -5.62
C LYS A 63 13.92 -14.08 -7.09
N ALA A 64 14.87 -13.44 -7.78
CA ALA A 64 14.79 -13.16 -9.21
C ALA A 64 14.78 -14.45 -10.06
N ALA A 65 15.54 -15.48 -9.68
CA ALA A 65 15.53 -16.78 -10.34
C ALA A 65 14.22 -17.55 -10.13
N GLN A 66 13.64 -17.51 -8.92
CA GLN A 66 12.34 -18.14 -8.62
C GLN A 66 11.16 -17.40 -9.27
N SER A 67 11.26 -16.09 -9.48
CA SER A 67 10.19 -15.30 -10.10
C SER A 67 10.18 -15.34 -11.63
N GLY A 68 11.00 -16.18 -12.27
CA GLY A 68 10.93 -16.40 -13.72
C GLY A 68 11.31 -15.15 -14.51
N GLY A 69 12.61 -14.85 -14.57
CA GLY A 69 13.24 -14.07 -15.64
C GLY A 69 12.45 -12.89 -16.20
N GLN A 70 12.37 -11.79 -15.45
CA GLN A 70 12.22 -10.48 -16.07
C GLN A 70 13.38 -9.61 -15.60
N SER A 71 14.32 -9.40 -16.52
CA SER A 71 15.37 -8.41 -16.43
C SER A 71 14.72 -7.04 -16.16
N GLY A 72 15.01 -6.48 -15.01
CA GLY A 72 14.66 -5.13 -14.61
C GLY A 72 15.84 -4.55 -13.86
N TYR A 73 16.81 -4.02 -14.59
CA TYR A 73 17.72 -3.01 -14.07
C TYR A 73 16.86 -1.86 -13.56
N GLY A 74 16.62 -1.80 -12.24
CA GLY A 74 15.82 -0.75 -11.64
C GLY A 74 15.15 -1.18 -10.35
N ALA A 75 15.61 -0.56 -9.26
CA ALA A 75 14.81 -0.17 -8.09
C ALA A 75 13.63 -1.06 -7.65
N GLY A 76 13.69 -1.55 -6.41
CA GLY A 76 12.51 -1.98 -5.66
C GLY A 76 12.92 -2.75 -4.41
N TYR A 77 12.75 -2.26 -3.18
CA TYR A 77 11.50 -1.76 -2.61
C TYR A 77 10.31 -2.58 -3.11
N ASN A 78 10.01 -3.66 -2.40
CA ASN A 78 8.74 -4.36 -2.50
C ASN A 78 8.05 -4.24 -1.15
N PRO A 79 6.77 -3.87 -1.13
CA PRO A 79 5.82 -4.91 -0.73
C PRO A 79 4.57 -4.92 -1.62
N GLY A 80 4.33 -6.09 -2.23
CA GLY A 80 3.02 -6.48 -2.70
C GLY A 80 2.11 -6.71 -1.50
N TYR A 81 1.13 -5.82 -1.34
CA TYR A 81 -0.27 -6.10 -1.07
C TYR A 81 -1.04 -4.80 -1.38
N GLY A 82 -2.25 -4.93 -1.93
CA GLY A 82 -2.92 -3.87 -2.68
C GLY A 82 -3.14 -2.53 -1.97
N ALA A 83 -3.58 -1.58 -2.79
CA ALA A 83 -3.94 -0.18 -2.53
C ALA A 83 -2.76 0.80 -2.59
N GLY A 84 -2.80 1.68 -3.60
CA GLY A 84 -1.77 2.65 -3.93
C GLY A 84 -1.29 3.44 -2.72
N TYR A 85 -0.04 3.18 -2.35
CA TYR A 85 0.69 3.84 -1.29
C TYR A 85 2.00 4.41 -1.85
N ASN A 86 2.19 5.72 -1.76
CA ASN A 86 3.32 6.44 -2.36
C ASN A 86 4.62 6.21 -1.54
N PRO A 87 5.70 5.61 -2.07
CA PRO A 87 6.91 5.28 -1.31
C PRO A 87 7.88 6.48 -1.19
N GLY A 88 7.37 7.65 -0.82
CA GLY A 88 8.10 8.92 -0.83
C GLY A 88 8.84 9.30 0.46
N TYR A 89 8.79 8.48 1.53
CA TYR A 89 9.39 8.84 2.83
C TYR A 89 10.32 7.73 3.36
N SER A 90 11.50 7.60 2.76
CA SER A 90 12.57 6.71 3.23
C SER A 90 13.59 7.51 4.07
N GLY A 91 13.27 7.69 5.35
CA GLY A 91 14.17 8.22 6.38
C GLY A 91 13.77 7.63 7.74
N ALA A 92 14.58 7.78 8.79
CA ALA A 92 14.27 7.28 10.15
C ALA A 92 12.87 7.69 10.64
N TYR A 93 12.41 8.86 10.18
CA TYR A 93 11.05 9.36 10.34
C TYR A 93 10.00 8.44 9.69
N GLY A 94 10.21 8.04 8.44
CA GLY A 94 9.36 7.08 7.72
C GLY A 94 9.29 5.70 8.36
N ALA A 95 10.35 5.25 9.05
CA ALA A 95 10.33 3.97 9.76
C ALA A 95 9.37 3.97 10.98
N ALA A 96 9.27 5.10 11.70
CA ALA A 96 8.31 5.26 12.79
C ALA A 96 6.86 5.28 12.28
N TRP A 97 6.59 6.06 11.22
CA TRP A 97 5.27 6.11 10.58
C TRP A 97 4.86 4.76 9.99
N GLN A 98 5.81 4.04 9.39
CA GLN A 98 5.58 2.69 8.86
C GLN A 98 5.18 1.71 9.97
N ARG A 99 5.79 1.81 11.15
CA ARG A 99 5.42 0.97 12.31
C ARG A 99 4.01 1.28 12.81
N ILE A 100 3.62 2.56 12.85
CA ILE A 100 2.25 2.98 13.22
C ILE A 100 1.23 2.43 12.23
N ARG A 101 1.49 2.57 10.92
CA ARG A 101 0.65 2.03 9.85
C ARG A 101 0.47 0.50 9.97
N LEU A 102 1.55 -0.21 10.28
CA LEU A 102 1.50 -1.65 10.52
C LEU A 102 0.62 -1.99 11.73
N ALA A 103 0.76 -1.26 12.85
CA ALA A 103 -0.06 -1.48 14.05
C ALA A 103 -1.56 -1.26 13.75
N ILE A 104 -1.90 -0.23 12.96
CA ILE A 104 -3.28 0.02 12.50
C ILE A 104 -3.79 -1.12 11.63
N SER A 105 -2.99 -1.63 10.68
CA SER A 105 -3.39 -2.75 9.82
C SER A 105 -3.61 -4.05 10.61
N GLN A 106 -2.87 -4.25 11.69
CA GLN A 106 -3.00 -5.40 12.57
C GLN A 106 -4.19 -5.28 13.55
N GLY A 107 -4.84 -4.11 13.61
CA GLY A 107 -5.92 -3.85 14.55
C GLY A 107 -5.45 -3.53 15.97
N ASN A 108 -4.14 -3.39 16.19
CA ASN A 108 -3.56 -3.02 17.47
C ASN A 108 -3.63 -1.50 17.69
N LEU A 109 -4.85 -0.99 17.88
CA LEU A 109 -5.12 0.45 17.97
C LEU A 109 -4.45 1.10 19.19
N ASN A 110 -4.34 0.39 20.30
CA ASN A 110 -3.70 0.90 21.52
C ASN A 110 -2.20 1.19 21.31
N LEU A 111 -1.50 0.26 20.63
CA LEU A 111 -0.10 0.45 20.27
C LEU A 111 0.07 1.59 19.26
N ALA A 112 -0.84 1.70 18.29
CA ALA A 112 -0.82 2.79 17.32
C ALA A 112 -0.96 4.16 18.00
N GLU A 113 -1.82 4.28 19.01
CA GLU A 113 -1.98 5.53 19.78
C GLU A 113 -0.77 5.88 20.63
N GLU A 114 -0.17 4.90 21.30
CA GLU A 114 1.05 5.10 22.08
C GLU A 114 2.17 5.63 21.19
N LEU A 115 2.37 5.00 20.02
CA LEU A 115 3.37 5.42 19.05
C LEU A 115 3.07 6.82 18.47
N LEU A 116 1.79 7.17 18.27
CA LEU A 116 1.39 8.50 17.82
C LEU A 116 1.59 9.58 18.89
N ASN A 117 1.32 9.27 20.16
CA ASN A 117 1.52 10.20 21.28
C ASN A 117 3.01 10.43 21.56
N ALA A 118 3.87 9.48 21.19
CA ALA A 118 5.32 9.63 21.26
C ALA A 118 5.87 10.61 20.20
N GLN A 119 5.11 10.91 19.15
CA GLN A 119 5.50 11.91 18.15
C GLN A 119 5.08 13.31 18.60
N THR A 120 6.04 14.24 18.64
CA THR A 120 5.79 15.64 19.00
C THR A 120 5.29 16.46 17.80
N ASP A 121 5.60 16.02 16.59
CA ASP A 121 5.32 16.77 15.38
C ASP A 121 3.95 16.37 14.81
N HIS A 122 3.02 17.32 14.87
CA HIS A 122 1.65 17.14 14.39
C HIS A 122 1.56 17.54 12.92
N ASN A 123 2.25 16.81 12.06
CA ASN A 123 2.24 17.01 10.61
C ASN A 123 0.97 16.41 9.95
N GLY A 124 0.82 16.60 8.63
CA GLY A 124 -0.29 16.03 7.84
C GLY A 124 -0.43 14.51 8.03
N GLU A 125 0.70 13.82 8.10
CA GLU A 125 0.80 12.37 8.31
C GLU A 125 0.28 11.92 9.68
N TRP A 126 0.63 12.63 10.75
CA TRP A 126 0.13 12.36 12.10
C TRP A 126 -1.40 12.50 12.14
N ASN A 127 -1.93 13.57 11.55
CA ASN A 127 -3.38 13.81 11.52
C ASN A 127 -4.10 12.74 10.72
N PHE A 128 -3.54 12.32 9.57
CA PHE A 128 -4.07 11.21 8.80
C PHE A 128 -4.11 9.90 9.59
N LEU A 129 -3.02 9.54 10.28
CA LEU A 129 -2.94 8.30 11.05
C LEU A 129 -3.84 8.33 12.28
N LYS A 130 -3.97 9.50 12.94
CA LYS A 130 -4.92 9.69 14.04
C LYS A 130 -6.37 9.51 13.56
N GLY A 131 -6.70 10.10 12.41
CA GLY A 131 -7.98 9.88 11.73
C GLY A 131 -8.25 8.41 11.41
N ALA A 132 -7.23 7.67 10.95
CA ALA A 132 -7.34 6.23 10.67
C ALA A 132 -7.59 5.38 11.91
N VAL A 133 -6.96 5.72 13.05
CA VAL A 133 -7.24 5.06 14.33
C VAL A 133 -8.67 5.34 14.80
N CYS A 134 -9.13 6.60 14.74
CA CYS A 134 -10.50 6.98 15.11
C CYS A 134 -11.53 6.27 14.22
N TYR A 135 -11.28 6.18 12.91
CA TYR A 135 -12.13 5.46 11.97
C TYR A 135 -12.27 3.99 12.34
N LYS A 136 -11.17 3.31 12.70
CA LYS A 136 -11.19 1.91 13.15
C LYS A 136 -11.90 1.70 14.49
N ARG A 137 -11.95 2.73 15.35
CA ARG A 137 -12.72 2.71 16.61
C ARG A 137 -14.22 2.98 16.41
N GLY A 138 -14.63 3.48 15.25
CA GLY A 138 -16.01 3.87 14.97
C GLY A 138 -16.33 5.34 15.29
N TRP A 139 -15.32 6.15 15.61
CA TRP A 139 -15.44 7.58 15.85
C TRP A 139 -15.35 8.34 14.51
N MET A 140 -16.43 8.28 13.73
CA MET A 140 -16.48 8.79 12.36
C MET A 140 -16.40 10.32 12.30
N ASP A 141 -16.98 11.02 13.27
CA ASP A 141 -17.03 12.48 13.29
C ASP A 141 -15.67 13.09 13.65
N GLU A 142 -14.97 12.50 14.63
CA GLU A 142 -13.59 12.87 14.95
C GLU A 142 -12.65 12.53 13.80
N ALA A 143 -12.79 11.35 13.20
CA ALA A 143 -11.95 10.93 12.08
C ALA A 143 -12.07 11.90 10.88
N ARG A 144 -13.27 12.40 10.58
CA ARG A 144 -13.48 13.40 9.52
C ARG A 144 -12.64 14.65 9.74
N ARG A 145 -12.69 15.22 10.95
CA ARG A 145 -11.96 16.46 11.29
C ARG A 145 -10.45 16.29 11.12
N TYR A 146 -9.91 15.15 11.55
CA TYR A 146 -8.49 14.88 11.39
C TYR A 146 -8.09 14.73 9.92
N TYR A 147 -8.91 14.08 9.09
CA TYR A 147 -8.65 14.01 7.64
C TYR A 147 -8.77 15.35 6.94
N GLU A 148 -9.76 16.18 7.30
CA GLU A 148 -9.87 17.55 6.77
C GLU A 148 -8.63 18.37 7.10
N THR A 149 -8.16 18.30 8.34
CA THR A 149 -6.93 18.98 8.78
C THR A 149 -5.70 18.45 8.02
N ALA A 150 -5.61 17.14 7.79
CA ALA A 150 -4.53 16.53 7.01
C ALA A 150 -4.51 17.02 5.54
N VAL A 151 -5.68 17.11 4.89
CA VAL A 151 -5.81 17.64 3.52
C VAL A 151 -5.50 19.14 3.47
N GLN A 152 -5.85 19.92 4.50
CA GLN A 152 -5.51 21.34 4.57
C GLN A 152 -4.01 21.58 4.70
N MET A 153 -3.31 20.73 5.46
CA MET A 153 -1.84 20.82 5.59
C MET A 153 -1.13 20.36 4.32
N ASP A 154 -1.56 19.25 3.71
CA ASP A 154 -0.96 18.66 2.52
C ASP A 154 -2.00 18.43 1.41
N PRO A 155 -2.42 19.48 0.69
CA PRO A 155 -3.45 19.37 -0.35
C PRO A 155 -2.99 18.60 -1.59
N GLY A 156 -1.67 18.44 -1.79
CA GLY A 156 -1.09 17.66 -2.88
C GLY A 156 -1.10 16.15 -2.65
N ASN A 157 -1.47 15.68 -1.46
CA ASN A 157 -1.40 14.26 -1.13
C ASN A 157 -2.71 13.54 -1.47
N ALA A 158 -2.68 12.74 -2.55
CA ALA A 158 -3.84 11.98 -3.03
C ALA A 158 -4.34 10.91 -2.04
N GLU A 159 -3.56 10.54 -1.02
CA GLU A 159 -4.01 9.61 0.02
C GLU A 159 -4.98 10.26 1.01
N TYR A 160 -4.71 11.49 1.40
CA TYR A 160 -5.50 12.21 2.39
C TYR A 160 -6.88 12.57 1.80
N GLN A 161 -6.89 12.99 0.54
CA GLN A 161 -8.12 13.24 -0.22
C GLN A 161 -8.98 11.96 -0.33
N ARG A 162 -8.37 10.83 -0.71
CA ARG A 162 -9.08 9.54 -0.81
C ARG A 162 -9.67 9.09 0.53
N ALA A 163 -8.97 9.31 1.65
CA ALA A 163 -9.49 8.97 2.97
C ALA A 163 -10.64 9.89 3.40
N LEU A 164 -10.57 11.18 3.06
CA LEU A 164 -11.66 12.12 3.29
C LEU A 164 -12.91 11.76 2.47
N ASP A 165 -12.74 11.41 1.19
CA ASP A 165 -13.83 10.94 0.33
C ASP A 165 -14.48 9.67 0.89
N MET A 166 -13.67 8.73 1.41
CA MET A 166 -14.15 7.51 2.04
C MET A 166 -15.02 7.79 3.28
N ILE A 167 -14.65 8.76 4.11
CA ILE A 167 -15.43 9.17 5.30
C ILE A 167 -16.68 9.98 4.95
N ASN A 168 -16.61 10.83 3.93
CA ASN A 168 -17.76 11.62 3.49
C ASN A 168 -18.81 10.78 2.76
N GLY A 169 -18.59 9.47 2.60
CA GLY A 169 -19.47 8.60 1.81
C GLY A 169 -19.48 8.97 0.33
N ASN A 170 -18.55 9.83 -0.09
CA ASN A 170 -18.34 10.25 -1.47
C ASN A 170 -17.28 9.39 -2.18
N GLY A 171 -16.71 8.43 -1.45
CA GLY A 171 -15.90 7.34 -1.99
C GLY A 171 -16.67 6.69 -3.12
N ALA A 172 -16.21 6.97 -4.33
CA ALA A 172 -16.78 6.49 -5.57
C ALA A 172 -17.23 5.02 -5.44
N ALA A 173 -18.53 4.79 -5.46
CA ALA A 173 -19.04 3.79 -6.39
C ALA A 173 -18.30 4.09 -7.71
N TYR A 174 -17.35 3.22 -8.07
CA TYR A 174 -16.60 3.28 -9.32
C TYR A 174 -17.59 3.67 -10.42
N ARG A 175 -17.50 4.90 -10.92
CA ARG A 175 -18.27 5.41 -12.05
C ARG A 175 -17.36 5.22 -13.26
N PRO A 176 -17.41 4.05 -13.93
CA PRO A 176 -16.84 3.99 -15.26
C PRO A 176 -17.57 5.03 -16.09
N ASN A 177 -16.77 5.83 -16.79
CA ASN A 177 -17.22 6.84 -17.75
C ASN A 177 -18.28 6.21 -18.68
N GLY A 178 -19.58 6.44 -18.44
CA GLY A 178 -20.61 5.79 -19.24
C GLY A 178 -22.06 5.76 -18.75
N TYR A 179 -22.37 6.02 -17.48
CA TYR A 179 -23.77 5.99 -17.01
C TYR A 179 -24.23 7.34 -16.48
N GLY A 180 -25.07 7.99 -17.28
CA GLY A 180 -25.77 9.22 -16.94
C GLY A 180 -26.77 9.02 -15.80
N HIS A 181 -27.14 10.14 -15.21
CA HIS A 181 -28.20 10.24 -14.21
C HIS A 181 -29.52 9.78 -14.83
N VAL A 182 -30.15 8.74 -14.27
CA VAL A 182 -31.60 8.58 -14.47
C VAL A 182 -32.25 9.45 -13.42
N SER A 183 -32.38 10.74 -13.75
CA SER A 183 -33.30 11.62 -13.04
C SER A 183 -34.71 11.15 -13.39
N THR A 184 -35.55 10.92 -12.40
CA THR A 184 -36.99 10.61 -12.51
C THR A 184 -37.82 11.76 -13.14
N GLY A 185 -37.17 12.64 -13.91
CA GLY A 185 -37.78 13.79 -14.59
C GLY A 185 -37.58 13.81 -16.11
N SER A 186 -37.04 12.77 -16.76
CA SER A 186 -36.90 12.74 -18.23
C SER A 186 -37.19 11.38 -18.84
N CYS A 187 -38.48 11.07 -18.93
CA CYS A 187 -39.04 9.98 -19.74
C CYS A 187 -38.98 10.25 -21.26
N ALA A 188 -37.97 10.98 -21.75
CA ALA A 188 -37.91 11.47 -23.12
C ALA A 188 -36.72 10.94 -23.93
N GLY A 189 -35.82 10.14 -23.34
CA GLY A 189 -34.52 9.85 -23.95
C GLY A 189 -34.06 8.39 -24.00
N ASP A 190 -34.76 7.45 -23.36
CA ASP A 190 -34.25 6.08 -23.26
C ASP A 190 -34.92 5.13 -24.25
N ASN A 191 -34.13 4.16 -24.72
CA ASN A 191 -34.48 3.12 -25.72
C ASN A 191 -35.84 2.44 -25.50
N CYS A 192 -36.36 2.44 -24.27
CA CYS A 192 -37.71 1.99 -23.94
C CYS A 192 -38.80 2.84 -24.62
N THR A 193 -38.66 4.16 -24.74
CA THR A 193 -39.60 5.02 -25.49
C THR A 193 -39.53 4.81 -27.00
N SER A 194 -38.35 4.50 -27.54
CA SER A 194 -38.20 4.12 -28.96
C SER A 194 -38.88 2.77 -29.25
N LEU A 195 -38.72 1.77 -28.36
CA LEU A 195 -39.39 0.49 -28.47
C LEU A 195 -40.92 0.62 -28.27
N CYS A 196 -41.35 1.47 -27.33
CA CYS A 196 -42.77 1.72 -27.06
C CYS A 196 -43.45 2.50 -28.20
N ALA A 197 -42.76 3.48 -28.80
CA ALA A 197 -43.25 4.22 -29.96
C ALA A 197 -43.33 3.30 -31.20
N ALA A 198 -42.36 2.42 -31.42
CA ALA A 198 -42.42 1.42 -32.50
C ALA A 198 -43.58 0.42 -32.32
N CYS A 199 -43.86 -0.02 -31.09
CA CYS A 199 -45.03 -0.85 -30.77
C CYS A 199 -46.36 -0.11 -30.92
N ALA A 200 -46.42 1.19 -30.57
CA ALA A 200 -47.61 2.01 -30.76
C ALA A 200 -47.92 2.25 -32.26
N CYS A 201 -46.88 2.47 -33.09
CA CYS A 201 -47.02 2.63 -34.54
C CYS A 201 -47.52 1.34 -35.23
N MET A 202 -47.12 0.15 -34.76
CA MET A 202 -47.64 -1.11 -35.30
C MET A 202 -49.11 -1.36 -34.93
N ASN A 203 -49.58 -0.83 -33.80
CA ASN A 203 -50.98 -0.96 -33.38
C ASN A 203 -51.93 0.00 -34.13
N CYS A 204 -51.41 1.10 -34.69
CA CYS A 204 -52.19 2.00 -35.55
C CYS A 204 -52.37 1.49 -37.00
N LEU A 205 -51.48 0.60 -37.48
CA LEU A 205 -51.55 0.05 -38.84
C LEU A 205 -52.30 -1.28 -38.93
N PHE A 206 -52.34 -2.06 -37.84
CA PHE A 206 -53.13 -3.28 -37.74
C PHE A 206 -53.89 -3.24 -36.42
N GLY A 207 -55.11 -2.69 -36.47
CA GLY A 207 -55.98 -2.54 -35.31
C GLY A 207 -56.23 -3.88 -34.60
N GLY A 208 -55.60 -4.04 -33.44
CA GLY A 208 -55.75 -5.23 -32.61
C GLY A 208 -55.36 -4.91 -31.17
N GLY A 209 -56.34 -4.49 -30.37
CA GLY A 209 -56.16 -4.11 -28.97
C GLY A 209 -55.49 -5.22 -28.15
N GLY A 210 -54.31 -4.91 -27.62
CA GLY A 210 -53.59 -5.74 -26.67
C GLY A 210 -52.77 -4.85 -25.74
N TYR A 211 -53.14 -4.85 -24.46
CA TYR A 211 -52.40 -4.14 -23.42
C TYR A 211 -51.13 -4.91 -23.10
N TYR A 212 -49.96 -4.32 -23.36
CA TYR A 212 -48.68 -4.82 -22.86
C TYR A 212 -48.12 -3.84 -21.83
N PHE A 213 -47.96 -4.32 -20.60
CA PHE A 213 -47.26 -3.63 -19.53
C PHE A 213 -45.76 -3.60 -19.87
N CYS A 214 -45.20 -2.40 -20.05
CA CYS A 214 -43.76 -2.18 -20.13
C CYS A 214 -43.24 -2.02 -18.69
N CYS A 215 -42.39 -2.96 -18.24
CA CYS A 215 -41.51 -2.77 -17.08
C CYS A 215 -40.14 -2.31 -17.58
#